data_AF-A0A4R6UKL0-F1
#
_entry.id   AF-A0A4R6UKL0-F1
#
_cell.length_a   1.000
_cell.length_b   1.000
_cell.length_c   1.000
_cell.angle_alpha   90.00
_cell.angle_beta   90.00
_cell.angle_gamma   90.00
#
_symmetry.space_group_name_H-M   'P 1'
#
loop_
_entity.id
_entity.type
_entity.pdbx_description
1 polymer ?
#
loop_
_entity_poly.entity_id
_entity_poly.type
_entity_poly.pdbx_seq_one_letter_code
_entity_poly.pdbx_strand_id
1 'polypeptide(L)'
;MHNDALYGKEIMSKIIDLATNNALLSGLILAAIIGIVSLLWRKYQDHQDSEAIFNFLIASEAETPHTFRSTEAIAAKTKLTQNRVEELCTKHKKIQRNSKEKQSWKLVE
;
A
#
# COMPACT_ATOMS: atom_id res chain seq x y z
N MET A 1 11.07 21.96 -23.57
CA MET A 1 10.52 20.63 -23.93
C MET A 1 11.47 19.75 -24.74
N HIS A 2 12.38 20.27 -25.58
CA HIS A 2 13.35 19.42 -26.32
C HIS A 2 14.59 19.02 -25.49
N ASN A 3 15.01 19.86 -24.53
CA ASN A 3 16.22 19.64 -23.72
C ASN A 3 16.04 18.58 -22.62
N ASP A 4 14.82 18.39 -22.08
CA ASP A 4 14.56 17.46 -20.98
C ASP A 4 14.69 15.99 -21.44
N ALA A 5 14.27 15.71 -22.66
CA ALA A 5 14.40 14.38 -23.28
C ALA A 5 15.87 14.07 -23.66
N LEU A 6 16.64 15.09 -24.04
CA LEU A 6 18.07 14.93 -24.33
C LEU A 6 18.86 14.67 -23.05
N TYR A 7 18.53 15.39 -21.98
CA TYR A 7 19.12 15.23 -20.65
C TYR A 7 18.80 13.86 -20.05
N GLY A 8 17.56 13.38 -20.19
CA GLY A 8 17.17 12.03 -19.76
C GLY A 8 17.94 10.92 -20.50
N LYS A 9 18.19 11.09 -21.80
CA LYS A 9 18.99 10.13 -22.59
C LYS A 9 20.47 10.12 -22.18
N GLU A 10 21.05 11.29 -21.90
CA GLU A 10 22.45 11.40 -21.47
C GLU A 10 22.67 10.74 -20.10
N ILE A 11 21.76 10.98 -19.15
CA ILE A 11 21.78 10.32 -17.83
C ILE A 11 21.63 8.81 -17.99
N MET A 12 20.71 8.35 -18.83
CA MET A 12 20.47 6.93 -19.07
C MET A 12 21.73 6.25 -19.63
N SER A 13 22.42 6.87 -20.60
CA SER A 13 23.68 6.36 -21.15
C SER A 13 24.77 6.25 -20.08
N LYS A 14 24.95 7.28 -19.26
CA LYS A 14 25.94 7.29 -18.18
C LYS A 14 25.68 6.21 -17.13
N ILE A 15 24.41 5.96 -16.78
CA ILE A 15 24.03 4.88 -15.86
C ILE A 15 24.35 3.50 -16.47
N ILE A 16 24.07 3.31 -17.76
CA ILE A 16 24.37 2.06 -18.46
C ILE A 16 25.88 1.82 -18.50
N ASP A 17 26.67 2.84 -18.86
CA ASP A 17 28.14 2.73 -18.89
C ASP A 17 28.74 2.51 -17.50
N LEU A 18 28.19 3.13 -16.44
CA LEU A 18 28.62 2.85 -15.07
C LEU A 18 28.29 1.41 -14.65
N ALA A 19 27.13 0.91 -15.06
CA ALA A 19 26.65 -0.43 -14.73
C ALA A 19 27.39 -1.53 -15.51
N THR A 20 27.85 -1.29 -16.74
CA THR A 20 28.56 -2.31 -17.52
C THR A 20 30.04 -2.40 -17.14
N ASN A 21 30.65 -1.30 -16.71
CA ASN A 21 32.10 -1.23 -16.46
C ASN A 21 32.51 -1.55 -15.02
N ASN A 22 31.56 -1.66 -14.08
CA ASN A 22 31.86 -1.97 -12.68
C ASN A 22 30.83 -2.95 -12.09
N ALA A 23 31.22 -4.22 -11.95
CA ALA A 23 30.35 -5.29 -11.43
C ALA A 23 29.77 -4.99 -10.02
N LEU A 24 30.51 -4.24 -9.19
CA LEU A 24 30.02 -3.83 -7.87
C LEU A 24 28.93 -2.75 -7.99
N LEU A 25 29.17 -1.72 -8.81
CA LEU A 25 28.20 -0.63 -9.03
C LEU A 25 26.93 -1.14 -9.72
N SER A 26 27.07 -2.09 -10.65
CA SER A 26 25.95 -2.72 -11.33
C SER A 26 25.06 -3.52 -10.37
N GLY A 27 25.66 -4.27 -9.46
CA GLY A 27 24.95 -4.97 -8.38
C GLY A 27 24.20 -4.01 -7.46
N LEU A 28 24.81 -2.88 -7.08
CA LEU A 28 24.16 -1.86 -6.26
C LEU A 28 22.98 -1.19 -6.97
N ILE A 29 23.13 -0.87 -8.26
CA ILE A 29 22.04 -0.29 -9.07
C ILE A 29 20.87 -1.28 -9.18
N LEU A 30 21.13 -2.55 -9.45
CA LEU A 30 20.08 -3.57 -9.52
C LEU A 30 19.37 -3.74 -8.16
N ALA A 31 20.12 -3.80 -7.06
CA ALA A 31 19.55 -3.89 -5.72
C ALA A 31 18.67 -2.67 -5.39
N ALA A 32 19.09 -1.46 -5.78
CA ALA A 32 18.30 -0.25 -5.60
C ALA A 32 17.00 -0.29 -6.41
N ILE A 33 17.05 -0.75 -7.67
CA ILE A 33 15.86 -0.90 -8.52
C ILE A 33 14.88 -1.89 -7.89
N ILE A 34 15.36 -3.07 -7.48
CA ILE A 34 14.52 -4.09 -6.82
C ILE A 34 13.87 -3.50 -5.56
N GLY A 35 14.66 -2.81 -4.72
CA GLY A 35 14.15 -2.15 -3.52
C GLY A 35 13.04 -1.14 -3.80
N ILE A 36 13.21 -0.28 -4.80
CA ILE A 36 12.20 0.71 -5.21
C ILE A 36 10.93 0.01 -5.70
N VAL A 37 11.07 -1.00 -6.58
CA VAL A 37 9.92 -1.75 -7.11
C VAL A 37 9.15 -2.45 -5.98
N SER A 38 9.84 -3.10 -5.05
CA SER A 38 9.20 -3.74 -3.89
C SER A 38 8.44 -2.75 -3.02
N LEU A 39 9.00 -1.55 -2.79
CA LEU A 39 8.33 -0.49 -2.02
C LEU A 39 7.06 0.01 -2.73
N LEU A 40 7.14 0.24 -4.04
CA LEU A 40 5.98 0.68 -4.83
C LEU A 40 4.89 -0.39 -4.86
N TRP A 41 5.27 -1.65 -5.06
CA TRP A 41 4.33 -2.77 -5.06
C TRP A 41 3.62 -2.92 -3.72
N ARG A 42 4.38 -2.87 -2.61
CA ARG A 42 3.81 -2.92 -1.27
C ARG A 42 2.85 -1.77 -1.02
N LYS A 43 3.22 -0.54 -1.40
CA LYS A 43 2.35 0.63 -1.25
C LYS A 43 1.07 0.51 -2.07
N TYR A 44 1.16 -0.04 -3.28
CA TYR A 44 -0.01 -0.31 -4.12
C TYR A 44 -0.93 -1.35 -3.48
N GLN A 45 -0.39 -2.46 -2.96
CA GLN A 45 -1.16 -3.47 -2.22
C GLN A 45 -1.79 -2.89 -0.95
N ASP A 46 -1.04 -2.14 -0.15
CA ASP A 46 -1.56 -1.44 1.04
C ASP A 46 -2.76 -0.54 0.69
N HIS A 47 -2.69 0.16 -0.45
CA HIS A 47 -3.79 1.01 -0.90
C HIS A 47 -5.01 0.18 -1.35
N GLN A 48 -4.82 -0.83 -2.19
CA GLN A 48 -5.90 -1.72 -2.66
C GLN A 48 -6.62 -2.41 -1.49
N ASP A 49 -5.86 -2.97 -0.55
CA ASP A 49 -6.41 -3.66 0.62
C ASP A 49 -7.17 -2.69 1.53
N SER A 50 -6.62 -1.47 1.72
CA SER A 50 -7.28 -0.42 2.53
C SER A 50 -8.60 0.02 1.91
N GLU A 51 -8.62 0.23 0.59
CA GLU A 51 -9.84 0.58 -0.16
C GLU A 51 -10.88 -0.54 -0.07
N ALA A 52 -10.47 -1.81 -0.16
CA ALA A 52 -11.39 -2.94 -0.01
C ALA A 52 -12.06 -2.96 1.37
N ILE A 53 -11.28 -2.72 2.44
CA ILE A 53 -11.80 -2.61 3.81
C ILE A 53 -12.75 -1.41 3.92
N PHE A 54 -12.34 -0.25 3.43
CA PHE A 54 -13.12 0.98 3.52
C PHE A 54 -14.46 0.86 2.79
N ASN A 55 -14.46 0.33 1.56
CA ASN A 55 -15.67 0.09 0.77
C ASN A 55 -16.61 -0.93 1.45
N PHE A 56 -16.06 -1.97 2.07
CA PHE A 56 -16.86 -2.90 2.87
C PHE A 56 -17.54 -2.21 4.07
N LEU A 57 -16.82 -1.33 4.77
CA LEU A 57 -17.38 -0.60 5.90
C LEU A 57 -18.45 0.41 5.46
N ILE A 58 -18.28 1.08 4.31
CA ILE A 58 -19.32 1.95 3.72
C ILE A 58 -20.58 1.14 3.43
N ALA A 59 -20.45 0.01 2.73
CA ALA A 59 -21.59 -0.84 2.40
C ALA A 59 -22.28 -1.37 3.68
N SER A 60 -21.49 -1.73 4.69
CA SER A 60 -21.99 -2.17 6.00
C SER A 60 -22.76 -1.09 6.75
N GLU A 61 -22.31 0.16 6.69
CA GLU A 61 -22.97 1.29 7.34
C GLU A 61 -24.30 1.63 6.66
N ALA A 62 -24.37 1.51 5.32
CA ALA A 62 -25.61 1.69 4.57
C ALA A 62 -26.69 0.66 4.94
N GLU A 63 -26.30 -0.58 5.24
CA GLU A 63 -27.23 -1.64 5.66
C GLU A 63 -27.59 -1.55 7.15
N THR A 64 -26.59 -1.30 8.01
CA THR A 64 -26.76 -1.20 9.47
C THR A 64 -25.95 -0.02 10.00
N PRO A 65 -26.59 1.16 10.14
CA PRO A 65 -25.92 2.38 10.61
C PRO A 65 -25.26 2.18 11.99
N HIS A 66 -24.14 2.87 12.20
CA HIS A 66 -23.39 2.91 13.47
C HIS A 66 -22.90 1.55 14.02
N THR A 67 -22.94 0.49 13.22
CA THR A 67 -22.56 -0.84 13.67
C THR A 67 -21.07 -1.08 13.45
N PHE A 68 -20.35 -1.41 14.53
CA PHE A 68 -18.96 -1.84 14.43
C PHE A 68 -18.88 -3.23 13.76
N ARG A 69 -17.88 -3.41 12.90
CA ARG A 69 -17.57 -4.69 12.25
C ARG A 69 -16.34 -5.31 12.87
N SER A 70 -16.43 -6.59 13.25
CA SER A 70 -15.29 -7.31 13.81
C SER A 70 -14.21 -7.54 12.74
N THR A 71 -12.97 -7.73 13.18
CA THR A 71 -11.83 -8.01 12.30
C THR A 71 -12.06 -9.30 11.51
N GLU A 72 -12.68 -10.30 12.12
CA GLU A 72 -13.05 -11.57 11.49
C GLU A 72 -14.07 -11.35 10.36
N ALA A 73 -15.09 -10.52 10.59
CA ALA A 73 -16.10 -10.22 9.58
C ALA A 73 -15.51 -9.49 8.37
N ILE A 74 -14.63 -8.50 8.63
CA ILE A 74 -13.93 -7.77 7.57
C ILE A 74 -13.02 -8.74 6.79
N ALA A 75 -12.19 -9.51 7.48
CA ALA A 75 -11.26 -10.48 6.88
C ALA A 75 -11.98 -11.49 5.98
N ALA A 76 -13.11 -12.03 6.45
CA ALA A 76 -13.92 -12.97 5.68
C ALA A 76 -14.46 -12.35 4.38
N LYS A 77 -14.87 -11.08 4.41
CA LYS A 77 -15.46 -10.40 3.25
C LYS A 77 -14.41 -9.88 2.26
N THR A 78 -13.31 -9.33 2.75
CA THR A 78 -12.24 -8.76 1.91
C THR A 78 -11.21 -9.81 1.47
N LYS A 79 -11.29 -11.03 1.99
CA LYS A 79 -10.31 -12.12 1.78
C LYS A 79 -8.89 -11.75 2.25
N LEU A 80 -8.80 -10.82 3.18
CA LEU A 80 -7.56 -10.45 3.85
C LEU A 80 -7.36 -11.28 5.10
N THR A 81 -6.11 -11.42 5.56
CA THR A 81 -5.86 -12.02 6.88
C THR A 81 -6.29 -11.05 7.98
N GLN A 82 -6.68 -11.59 9.14
CA GLN A 82 -7.07 -10.74 10.28
C GLN A 82 -5.95 -9.77 10.70
N ASN A 83 -4.70 -10.24 10.72
CA ASN A 83 -3.53 -9.41 11.01
C ASN A 83 -3.41 -8.25 10.00
N ARG A 84 -3.69 -8.52 8.72
CA ARG A 84 -3.63 -7.51 7.67
C ARG A 84 -4.73 -6.46 7.84
N VAL A 85 -5.94 -6.90 8.17
CA VAL A 85 -7.05 -6.00 8.49
C VAL A 85 -6.70 -5.12 9.69
N GLU A 86 -6.19 -5.68 10.78
CA GLU A 86 -5.80 -4.91 11.97
C GLU A 86 -4.69 -3.88 11.63
N GLU A 87 -3.66 -4.29 10.88
CA GLU A 87 -2.59 -3.40 10.44
C GLU A 87 -3.12 -2.21 9.64
N LEU A 88 -4.02 -2.45 8.68
CA LEU A 88 -4.51 -1.40 7.80
C LEU A 88 -5.55 -0.51 8.49
N CYS A 89 -6.48 -1.10 9.24
CA CYS A 89 -7.48 -0.35 9.99
C CYS A 89 -6.85 0.60 11.01
N THR A 90 -5.77 0.19 11.68
CA THR A 90 -5.05 1.07 12.63
C THR A 90 -4.37 2.27 11.97
N LYS A 91 -3.99 2.14 10.69
CA LYS A 91 -3.32 3.20 9.91
C LYS A 91 -4.30 4.10 9.14
N HIS A 92 -5.54 3.66 8.97
CA HIS A 92 -6.50 4.31 8.09
C HIS A 92 -7.21 5.49 8.77
N LYS A 93 -7.05 6.69 8.23
CA LYS A 93 -7.54 7.95 8.85
C LYS A 93 -9.06 8.04 9.02
N LYS A 94 -9.82 7.29 8.22
CA LYS A 94 -11.29 7.30 8.22
C LYS A 94 -11.91 6.09 8.92
N ILE A 95 -11.10 5.23 9.53
CA ILE A 95 -11.57 4.05 10.24
C ILE A 95 -11.23 4.22 11.72
N GLN A 96 -12.24 4.05 12.58
CA GLN A 96 -12.10 4.13 14.01
C GLN A 96 -12.16 2.74 14.64
N ARG A 97 -11.26 2.47 15.58
CA ARG A 97 -11.32 1.29 16.44
C ARG A 97 -12.35 1.47 17.55
N ASN A 98 -13.10 0.41 17.86
CA ASN A 98 -13.86 0.36 19.10
C ASN A 98 -12.92 0.35 20.31
N SER A 99 -13.09 1.31 21.22
CA SER A 99 -12.29 1.40 22.45
C SER A 99 -12.81 0.49 23.57
N LYS A 100 -14.06 0.02 23.47
CA LYS A 100 -14.74 -0.79 24.49
C LYS A 100 -14.70 -2.29 24.21
N GLU A 101 -14.48 -2.68 22.96
CA GLU A 101 -14.44 -4.08 22.55
C GLU A 101 -13.16 -4.38 21.75
N LYS A 102 -12.68 -5.62 21.86
CA LYS A 102 -11.52 -6.05 21.07
C LYS A 102 -11.88 -6.11 19.59
N GLN A 103 -11.02 -5.51 18.78
CA GLN A 103 -10.89 -5.78 17.33
C GLN A 103 -12.15 -5.52 16.48
N SER A 104 -12.95 -4.51 16.83
CA SER A 104 -14.05 -4.05 15.99
C SER A 104 -13.85 -2.62 15.49
N TRP A 105 -14.37 -2.32 14.29
CA TRP A 105 -14.04 -1.15 13.49
C TRP A 105 -15.29 -0.52 12.89
N LYS A 106 -15.31 0.82 12.79
CA LYS A 106 -16.36 1.56 12.08
C LYS A 106 -15.76 2.71 11.29
N LEU A 107 -16.57 3.34 10.43
CA LEU A 107 -16.20 4.60 9.80
C LEU A 107 -16.21 5.74 10.82
N VAL A 108 -15.29 6.68 10.66
CA VAL A 108 -15.33 7.96 11.39
C VAL A 108 -16.47 8.79 10.81
N GLU A 109 -17.31 9.35 11.68
CA GLU A 109 -18.40 10.27 11.34
C GLU A 109 -17.89 11.58 10.72
#